data_AF-A0A9D3Y738-F1
#
_entry.id   AF-A0A9D3Y738-F1
#
_cell.length_a   1.000
_cell.length_b   1.000
_cell.length_c   1.000
_cell.angle_alpha   90.00
_cell.angle_beta   90.00
_cell.angle_gamma   90.00
#
_symmetry.space_group_name_H-M   'P 1'
#
loop_
_entity.id
_entity.type
_entity.pdbx_description
1 polymer ?
#
loop_
_entity_poly.entity_id
_entity_poly.type
_entity_poly.pdbx_seq_one_letter_code
_entity_poly.pdbx_strand_id
1 'polypeptide(L)' 'MGIGGSLNGQTGTCLDKIPNCAAYAAEVCTTASYRLWATDNCADHCNLCGEFSQGSLRVNNCRNN' A
#
# COMPACT_ATOMS: atom_id res chain seq x y z
N MET A 1 26.71 -7.07 12.58
CA MET A 1 25.83 -6.30 13.48
C MET A 1 24.72 -5.68 12.63
N GLY A 2 23.50 -6.28 12.61
CA GLY A 2 22.28 -5.80 11.90
C GLY A 2 22.40 -5.69 10.36
N ILE A 3 21.40 -5.85 9.51
CA ILE A 3 19.94 -6.03 9.57
C ILE A 3 19.54 -6.67 8.23
N GLY A 4 18.48 -7.46 8.19
CA GLY A 4 17.95 -7.96 6.91
C GLY A 4 16.84 -8.94 7.13
N GLY A 5 15.87 -8.54 7.97
CA GLY A 5 14.71 -9.36 8.29
C GLY A 5 14.09 -9.90 7.01
N SER A 6 13.68 -11.17 7.08
CA SER A 6 12.68 -11.72 6.18
C SER A 6 11.51 -10.73 6.14
N LEU A 7 11.46 -9.89 5.11
CA LEU A 7 10.21 -9.29 4.68
C LEU A 7 9.51 -10.41 3.93
N ASN A 8 8.98 -11.34 4.72
CA ASN A 8 7.84 -12.15 4.37
C ASN A 8 6.99 -11.28 3.45
N GLY A 9 6.83 -11.73 2.20
CA GLY A 9 6.15 -10.98 1.16
C GLY A 9 4.74 -10.64 1.61
N GLN A 10 4.62 -9.55 2.37
CA GLN A 10 3.47 -8.69 2.38
C GLN A 10 3.47 -8.03 1.00
N THR A 11 3.18 -8.83 -0.01
CA THR A 11 1.99 -8.63 -0.80
C THR A 11 0.88 -8.23 0.17
N GLY A 12 0.92 -6.99 0.67
CA GLY A 12 -0.20 -6.40 1.36
C GLY A 12 -1.29 -6.46 0.31
N THR A 13 -2.21 -7.40 0.46
CA THR A 13 -3.31 -7.58 -0.47
C THR A 13 -3.89 -6.20 -0.69
N CYS A 14 -3.84 -5.75 -1.94
CA CYS A 14 -4.48 -4.53 -2.39
C CYS A 14 -5.98 -4.75 -2.24
N LEU A 15 -6.45 -4.50 -1.03
CA LEU A 15 -7.80 -4.81 -0.60
C LEU A 15 -8.09 -3.87 0.56
N ASP A 16 -9.32 -3.38 0.57
CA ASP A 16 -9.86 -2.69 1.72
C ASP A 16 -9.96 -3.68 2.89
N LYS A 17 -9.13 -3.50 3.92
CA LYS A 17 -9.20 -4.29 5.15
C LYS A 17 -10.47 -4.00 5.93
N ILE A 18 -11.03 -2.80 5.75
CA ILE A 18 -12.24 -2.35 6.42
C ILE A 18 -13.36 -2.15 5.38
N PRO A 19 -14.61 -2.55 5.67
CA PRO A 19 -15.72 -2.40 4.72
C PRO A 19 -16.25 -0.95 4.65
N ASN A 20 -15.84 -0.08 5.56
CA ASN A 20 -16.32 1.28 5.69
C ASN A 20 -15.39 2.33 5.05
N CYS A 21 -14.49 1.94 4.14
CA CYS A 21 -13.67 2.89 3.39
C CYS A 21 -14.50 3.98 2.70
N ALA A 22 -15.68 3.62 2.18
CA ALA A 22 -16.63 4.56 1.56
C ALA A 22 -17.34 5.51 2.55
N ALA A 23 -17.28 5.24 3.86
CA ALA A 23 -17.81 6.14 4.88
C ALA A 23 -16.82 7.24 5.27
N TYR A 24 -15.53 7.07 4.95
CA TYR A 24 -14.51 8.08 5.16
C TYR A 24 -14.51 9.10 4.03
N ALA A 25 -14.18 10.34 4.35
CA ALA A 25 -14.01 11.38 3.35
C ALA A 25 -12.85 11.03 2.40
N ALA A 26 -12.94 11.46 1.14
CA ALA A 26 -11.87 11.31 0.15
C ALA A 26 -10.54 11.97 0.60
N GLU A 27 -10.60 12.87 1.58
CA GLU A 27 -9.46 13.44 2.28
C GLU A 27 -8.54 12.39 2.89
N VAL A 28 -9.06 11.23 3.29
CA VAL A 28 -8.27 10.13 3.84
C VAL A 28 -7.30 9.55 2.81
N CYS A 29 -7.66 9.60 1.53
CA CYS A 29 -6.80 9.19 0.42
C CYS A 29 -5.78 10.27 0.03
N THR A 30 -6.09 11.56 0.20
CA THR A 30 -5.24 12.69 -0.25
C THR A 30 -4.36 13.26 0.87
N THR A 31 -4.77 13.15 2.13
CA THR A 31 -4.08 13.72 3.27
C THR A 31 -2.86 12.88 3.62
N ALA A 32 -1.68 13.51 3.61
CA ALA A 32 -0.42 12.84 3.95
C ALA A 32 -0.45 12.14 5.31
N SER A 33 -1.12 12.73 6.31
CA SER A 33 -1.27 12.18 7.66
C SER A 33 -2.08 10.87 7.68
N TYR A 34 -3.05 10.71 6.79
CA TYR A 34 -3.87 9.51 6.69
C TYR A 34 -3.39 8.53 5.64
N ARG A 35 -2.44 8.93 4.79
CA ARG A 35 -1.91 8.12 3.70
C ARG A 35 -1.38 6.78 4.17
N LEU A 36 -0.61 6.73 5.26
CA LEU A 36 -0.13 5.45 5.83
C LEU A 36 -1.28 4.54 6.25
N TRP A 37 -2.29 5.10 6.93
CA TRP A 37 -3.47 4.36 7.36
C TRP A 37 -4.32 3.91 6.18
N ALA A 38 -4.52 4.76 5.18
CA ALA A 38 -5.32 4.49 3.98
C ALA A 38 -4.65 3.42 3.12
N THR A 39 -3.34 3.51 2.97
CA THR A 39 -2.50 2.49 2.35
C THR A 39 -2.62 1.15 3.08
N ASP A 40 -2.77 1.12 4.40
CA ASP A 40 -2.94 -0.13 5.16
C ASP A 40 -4.39 -0.66 5.22
N ASN A 41 -5.40 0.21 5.18
CA ASN A 41 -6.80 -0.15 5.47
C ASN A 41 -7.75 -0.01 4.28
N CYS A 42 -7.48 0.94 3.39
CA CYS A 42 -8.33 1.33 2.27
C CYS A 42 -7.53 1.45 0.96
N ALA A 43 -6.58 0.53 0.76
CA ALA A 43 -5.63 0.60 -0.34
C ALA A 43 -6.31 0.55 -1.71
N ASP A 44 -7.38 -0.25 -1.81
CA ASP A 44 -8.15 -0.45 -3.03
C ASP A 44 -9.06 0.77 -3.29
N HIS A 45 -9.81 1.21 -2.28
CA HIS A 45 -10.66 2.40 -2.35
C HIS A 45 -9.88 3.67 -2.74
N CYS A 46 -8.69 3.85 -2.16
CA CYS A 46 -7.83 4.99 -2.43
C CYS A 46 -6.87 4.77 -3.62
N ASN A 47 -6.90 3.59 -4.26
CA ASN A 47 -6.01 3.20 -5.35
C ASN A 47 -4.51 3.37 -5.02
N LEU A 48 -4.12 3.14 -3.77
CA LEU A 48 -2.77 3.32 -3.23
C LEU A 48 -1.89 2.07 -3.36
N CYS A 49 -2.40 1.01 -3.96
CA CYS A 49 -1.71 -0.27 -4.07
C CYS A 49 -0.40 -0.24 -4.88
N GLY A 50 -0.22 0.76 -5.74
CA GLY A 50 1.02 0.98 -6.48
C GLY A 50 2.15 1.63 -5.65
N GLU A 51 1.82 2.25 -4.52
CA GLU A 51 2.76 3.02 -3.69
C GLU A 51 3.73 2.14 -2.89
N PHE A 52 3.33 0.90 -2.59
CA PHE A 52 4.17 -0.09 -1.90
C PHE A 52 5.34 -0.60 -2.75
N SER A 53 5.40 -0.24 -4.03
CA SER A 53 6.47 -0.65 -4.94
C SER A 53 7.78 0.11 -4.73
N GLN A 54 7.90 0.91 -3.66
CA GLN A 54 9.05 1.81 -3.43
C GLN A 54 9.90 1.44 -2.22
N GLY A 55 10.05 0.14 -1.94
CA GLY A 55 11.25 -0.38 -1.29
C GLY A 55 12.40 -0.50 -2.30
N SER A 56 12.93 0.63 -2.78
CA SER A 56 14.30 0.82 -3.31
C SER A 56 14.97 -0.25 -4.19
N LEU A 57 14.22 -1.08 -4.92
CA LEU A 57 14.74 -1.87 -6.04
C LEU A 57 13.86 -1.64 -7.26
N ARG A 58 14.36 -0.79 -8.16
CA ARG A 58 14.04 -0.91 -9.57
C ARG A 58 14.32 -2.35 -9.96
N VAL A 59 13.30 -3.15 -10.23
CA VAL A 59 13.50 -4.29 -11.10
C VAL A 59 12.53 -4.13 -12.25
N ASN A 60 13.08 -3.93 -13.44
CA ASN A 60 12.38 -3.88 -14.72
C ASN A 60 11.68 -5.22 -15.01
N ASN A 61 10.78 -5.69 -14.14
CA ASN A 61 10.12 -6.97 -14.27
C ASN A 61 8.65 -6.97 -13.81
N CYS A 62 7.99 -5.80 -13.89
CA CYS A 62 6.52 -5.73 -13.97
C CYS A 62 6.06 -5.61 -15.44
N ARG A 63 6.84 -6.18 -16.36
CA ARG A 63 6.49 -6.50 -17.75
C ARG A 63 7.26 -7.77 -18.06
N ASN A 64 6.59 -8.92 -18.09
CA ASN A 64 6.89 -10.08 -18.94
C ASN A 64 5.99 -11.26 -18.54
N ASN A 65 4.81 -11.34 -19.15
CA ASN A 65 4.42 -12.46 -19.99
C ASN A 65 3.18 -12.04 -20.78
#